data_AF-A0A7V3T6Y3-F1
#
_entry.id   AF-A0A7V3T6Y3-F1
#
_cell.length_a   1.000
_cell.length_b   1.000
_cell.length_c   1.000
_cell.angle_alpha   90.00
_cell.angle_beta   90.00
_cell.angle_gamma   90.00
#
_symmetry.space_group_name_H-M   'P 1'
#
loop_
_entity.id
_entity.type
_entity.pdbx_description
1 polymer ?
#
loop_
_entity_poly.entity_id
_entity_poly.type
_entity_poly.pdbx_seq_one_letter_code
_entity_poly.pdbx_strand_id
1 'polypeptide(L)'
;MHSKTWRALLAACLLSAGLCLTALAQFAIPWYTVDGGGGTSTGGVYAVSGTIGQPDAGGPMSGGNFGLTGGFWTLPQLVQTPGAPTLYITNAALGWATLWWTPATDTNWVLHERLSLTSGAWSNSPSGATNPVIVPATLPTKFYRLFQP
;
A
#
# COMPACT_ATOMS: atom_id res chain seq x y z
N MET A 1 -55.84 -56.49 -7.72
CA MET A 1 -54.47 -56.88 -7.34
C MET A 1 -53.66 -55.62 -7.03
N HIS A 2 -53.59 -55.20 -5.77
CA HIS A 2 -52.65 -54.14 -5.39
C HIS A 2 -51.26 -54.77 -5.24
N SER A 3 -50.35 -54.48 -6.16
CA SER A 3 -49.00 -55.04 -6.15
C SER A 3 -48.25 -54.55 -4.90
N LYS A 4 -47.54 -55.47 -4.23
CA LYS A 4 -46.69 -55.12 -3.07
C LYS A 4 -45.61 -54.08 -3.44
N THR A 5 -45.26 -53.99 -4.72
CA THR A 5 -44.29 -53.03 -5.28
C THR A 5 -44.77 -51.58 -5.22
N TRP A 6 -46.07 -51.31 -5.43
CA TRP A 6 -46.63 -49.95 -5.36
C TRP A 6 -46.51 -49.35 -3.95
N ARG A 7 -46.76 -50.16 -2.92
CA ARG A 7 -46.64 -49.74 -1.52
C ARG A 7 -45.20 -49.46 -1.12
N ALA A 8 -44.26 -50.28 -1.62
CA ALA A 8 -42.83 -50.08 -1.36
C ALA A 8 -42.30 -48.80 -2.03
N LEU A 9 -42.71 -48.51 -3.26
CA LEU A 9 -42.33 -47.28 -3.97
C LEU A 9 -42.90 -46.03 -3.30
N LEU A 10 -44.18 -46.06 -2.89
CA LEU A 10 -44.77 -44.97 -2.12
C LEU A 10 -44.06 -44.75 -0.78
N ALA A 11 -43.75 -45.82 -0.06
CA ALA A 11 -43.00 -45.73 1.19
C ALA A 11 -41.60 -45.14 0.96
N ALA A 12 -40.89 -45.56 -0.09
CA ALA A 12 -39.59 -45.02 -0.45
C ALA A 12 -39.65 -43.52 -0.82
N CYS A 13 -40.66 -43.10 -1.59
CA CYS A 13 -40.89 -41.68 -1.92
C CYS A 13 -41.20 -40.84 -0.68
N LEU A 14 -42.05 -41.35 0.23
CA LEU A 14 -42.36 -40.66 1.48
C LEU A 14 -41.15 -40.58 2.41
N LEU A 15 -40.31 -41.62 2.46
CA LEU A 15 -39.07 -41.61 3.23
C LEU A 15 -38.07 -40.61 2.66
N SER A 16 -37.91 -40.57 1.33
CA SER A 16 -36.97 -39.63 0.68
C SER A 16 -37.46 -38.18 0.76
N ALA A 17 -38.77 -37.94 0.74
CA ALA A 17 -39.34 -36.63 1.04
C ALA A 17 -39.14 -36.21 2.52
N GLY A 18 -39.25 -37.16 3.46
CA GLY A 18 -39.02 -36.92 4.89
C GLY A 18 -37.55 -36.78 5.29
N LEU A 19 -36.63 -37.36 4.51
CA LEU A 19 -35.17 -37.27 4.70
C LEU A 19 -34.54 -36.10 3.94
N CYS A 20 -35.32 -35.34 3.17
CA CYS A 20 -34.86 -34.15 2.48
C CYS A 20 -34.72 -33.02 3.51
N LEU A 21 -33.58 -33.00 4.22
CA LEU A 21 -33.25 -31.93 5.16
C LEU A 21 -33.24 -30.59 4.40
N THR A 22 -33.90 -29.57 4.96
CA THR A 22 -33.82 -28.22 4.44
C THR A 22 -32.38 -27.73 4.56
N ALA A 23 -31.77 -27.36 3.44
CA ALA A 23 -30.51 -26.62 3.47
C ALA A 23 -30.80 -25.27 4.14
N LEU A 24 -30.29 -25.05 5.35
CA LEU A 24 -30.37 -23.75 6.00
C LEU A 24 -29.48 -22.79 5.21
N ALA A 25 -30.09 -21.86 4.48
CA ALA A 25 -29.36 -20.78 3.85
C ALA A 25 -28.67 -19.96 4.95
N GLN A 26 -27.37 -19.70 4.78
CA GLN A 26 -26.63 -18.80 5.66
C GLN A 26 -27.04 -17.35 5.37
N PHE A 27 -27.96 -16.80 6.16
CA PHE A 27 -28.49 -15.44 5.98
C PHE A 27 -27.59 -14.32 6.52
N ALA A 28 -26.46 -14.67 7.14
CA ALA A 28 -25.53 -13.70 7.69
C ALA A 28 -24.09 -14.10 7.35
N ILE A 29 -23.33 -13.12 6.88
CA ILE A 29 -21.87 -13.16 6.88
C ILE A 29 -21.44 -12.38 8.13
N PRO A 30 -21.21 -13.05 9.28
CA PRO A 30 -20.94 -12.36 10.55
C PRO A 30 -19.55 -11.73 10.61
N TRP A 31 -18.66 -12.05 9.66
CA TRP A 31 -17.34 -11.46 9.54
C TRP A 31 -16.91 -11.39 8.08
N TYR A 32 -16.20 -10.31 7.73
CA TYR A 32 -15.58 -10.11 6.43
C TYR A 32 -14.32 -9.25 6.63
N THR A 33 -13.34 -9.42 5.74
CA THR A 33 -12.18 -8.52 5.62
C THR A 33 -12.33 -7.70 4.35
N VAL A 34 -11.94 -6.42 4.41
CA VAL A 34 -11.82 -5.57 3.23
C VAL A 34 -10.33 -5.55 2.88
N ASP A 35 -9.96 -6.42 1.95
CA ASP A 35 -8.56 -6.72 1.59
C ASP A 35 -8.02 -5.82 0.47
N GLY A 36 -8.69 -4.68 0.25
CA GLY A 36 -8.31 -3.70 -0.76
C GLY A 36 -9.25 -2.50 -0.74
N GLY A 37 -8.71 -1.35 -1.11
CA GLY A 37 -9.44 -0.10 -1.16
C GLY A 37 -8.48 1.09 -1.28
N GLY A 38 -9.03 2.27 -1.50
CA GLY A 38 -8.24 3.47 -1.74
C GLY A 38 -8.93 4.42 -2.69
N GLY A 39 -8.28 5.55 -2.94
CA GLY A 39 -8.79 6.56 -3.84
C GLY A 39 -8.00 7.85 -3.75
N THR A 40 -8.35 8.77 -4.64
CA THR A 40 -7.83 10.13 -4.63
C THR A 40 -8.93 11.04 -4.10
N SER A 41 -8.70 11.66 -2.95
CA SER A 41 -9.49 12.79 -2.48
C SER A 41 -8.93 14.08 -3.08
N THR A 42 -9.78 14.92 -3.64
CA THR A 42 -9.41 16.21 -4.22
C THR A 42 -10.09 17.37 -3.48
N GLY A 43 -9.40 18.49 -3.39
CA GLY A 43 -9.90 19.74 -2.81
C GLY A 43 -9.17 20.93 -3.40
N GLY A 44 -9.80 21.61 -4.37
CA GLY A 44 -9.14 22.68 -5.14
C GLY A 44 -7.94 22.14 -5.94
N VAL A 45 -6.77 22.73 -5.73
CA VAL A 45 -5.50 22.33 -6.37
C VAL A 45 -4.78 21.17 -5.66
N TYR A 46 -5.35 20.67 -4.56
CA TYR A 46 -4.73 19.60 -3.77
C TYR A 46 -5.37 18.25 -4.08
N ALA A 47 -4.53 17.22 -4.15
CA ALA A 47 -4.94 15.84 -4.28
C ALA A 47 -4.19 14.98 -3.24
N VAL A 48 -4.92 14.13 -2.54
CA VAL A 48 -4.39 13.13 -1.62
C VAL A 48 -4.83 11.77 -2.13
N SER A 49 -3.87 10.95 -2.55
CA SER A 49 -4.13 9.57 -2.97
C SER A 49 -3.64 8.63 -1.88
N GLY A 50 -4.47 7.66 -1.52
CA GLY A 50 -4.12 6.64 -0.53
C GLY A 50 -4.88 5.34 -0.77
N THR A 51 -4.49 4.32 -0.04
CA THR A 51 -5.10 3.00 -0.07
C THR A 51 -5.29 2.46 1.33
N ILE A 52 -6.26 1.56 1.49
CA ILE A 52 -6.48 0.85 2.74
C ILE A 52 -5.37 -0.20 2.85
N GLY A 53 -4.54 -0.09 3.89
CA GLY A 53 -3.50 -1.07 4.19
C GLY A 53 -4.11 -2.32 4.84
N GLN A 54 -3.58 -3.48 4.50
CA GLN A 54 -3.81 -4.72 5.22
C GLN A 54 -2.89 -4.74 6.47
N PRO A 55 -3.35 -5.13 7.67
CA PRO A 55 -2.48 -5.23 8.85
C PRO A 55 -1.34 -6.25 8.68
N ASP A 56 -1.52 -7.20 7.77
CA ASP A 56 -0.58 -8.21 7.28
C ASP A 56 0.29 -7.73 6.11
N ALA A 57 0.07 -6.51 5.60
CA ALA A 57 1.01 -5.82 4.73
C ALA A 57 2.14 -5.22 5.59
N GLY A 58 3.31 -5.86 5.54
CA GLY A 58 4.44 -5.48 6.39
C GLY A 58 5.70 -6.31 6.14
N GLY A 59 6.70 -6.12 7.01
CA GLY A 59 7.96 -6.85 6.96
C GLY A 59 7.80 -8.37 7.06
N PRO A 60 8.85 -9.14 6.75
CA PRO A 60 8.75 -10.59 6.58
C PRO A 60 8.22 -11.27 7.85
N MET A 61 7.09 -11.97 7.71
CA MET A 61 6.62 -12.91 8.72
C MET A 61 7.53 -14.14 8.67
N SER A 62 8.02 -14.60 9.82
CA SER A 62 8.93 -15.76 9.89
C SER A 62 8.33 -16.89 10.71
N GLY A 63 8.60 -18.12 10.28
CA GLY A 63 8.21 -19.35 10.96
C GLY A 63 9.20 -20.46 10.64
N GLY A 64 10.05 -20.81 11.62
CA GLY A 64 11.16 -21.75 11.40
C GLY A 64 12.13 -21.24 10.34
N ASN A 65 12.39 -22.06 9.32
CA ASN A 65 13.29 -21.73 8.20
C ASN A 65 12.60 -20.97 7.05
N PHE A 66 11.32 -20.63 7.20
CA PHE A 66 10.53 -20.00 6.14
C PHE A 66 10.19 -18.56 6.50
N GLY A 67 10.19 -17.71 5.48
CA GLY A 67 9.74 -16.33 5.54
C GLY A 67 8.67 -16.08 4.48
N LEU A 68 7.67 -15.30 4.82
CA LEU A 68 6.63 -14.84 3.91
C LEU A 68 6.43 -13.34 4.10
N THR A 69 6.60 -12.58 3.02
CA THR A 69 6.24 -11.16 2.97
C THR A 69 4.85 -11.06 2.34
N GLY A 70 3.86 -10.66 3.15
CA GLY A 70 2.48 -10.49 2.72
C GLY A 70 2.14 -9.06 2.31
N GLY A 71 0.95 -8.91 1.72
CA GLY A 71 0.33 -7.61 1.44
C GLY A 71 0.46 -7.10 0.00
N PHE A 72 -0.56 -6.35 -0.43
CA PHE A 72 -0.55 -5.59 -1.69
C PHE A 72 0.46 -4.42 -1.67
N TRP A 73 0.79 -3.93 -0.47
CA TRP A 73 1.85 -2.97 -0.22
C TRP A 73 3.05 -3.67 0.40
N THR A 74 3.86 -4.35 -0.42
CA THR A 74 5.29 -4.20 -0.19
C THR A 74 5.55 -2.72 -0.46
N LEU A 75 5.38 -1.86 0.55
CA LEU A 75 5.88 -0.48 0.47
C LEU A 75 7.27 -0.61 -0.16
N PRO A 76 7.64 0.18 -1.18
CA PRO A 76 9.05 0.25 -1.52
C PRO A 76 9.69 0.56 -0.18
N GLN A 77 10.39 -0.41 0.38
CA GLN A 77 11.21 -0.16 1.54
C GLN A 77 12.05 0.98 1.00
N LEU A 78 11.85 2.19 1.52
CA LEU A 78 12.81 3.25 1.27
C LEU A 78 14.04 2.66 1.93
N VAL A 79 14.79 1.90 1.15
CA VAL A 79 16.14 1.52 1.45
C VAL A 79 16.82 2.87 1.36
N GLN A 80 16.75 3.62 2.47
CA GLN A 80 17.79 4.57 2.79
C GLN A 80 19.07 3.78 2.55
N THR A 81 19.83 4.21 1.55
CA THR A 81 21.12 3.60 1.26
C THR A 81 21.84 3.46 2.62
N PRO A 82 22.33 2.28 3.01
CA PRO A 82 22.93 2.12 4.33
C PRO A 82 23.96 3.23 4.60
N GLY A 83 23.76 4.01 5.67
CA GLY A 83 24.59 5.17 6.00
C GLY A 83 24.17 6.51 5.36
N ALA A 84 23.09 6.56 4.58
CA ALA A 84 22.54 7.80 4.05
C ALA A 84 21.89 8.65 5.16
N PRO A 85 22.03 9.98 5.11
CA PRO A 85 21.23 10.87 5.93
C PRO A 85 19.74 10.72 5.62
N THR A 86 18.91 10.97 6.63
CA THR A 86 17.46 11.08 6.42
C THR A 86 17.14 12.45 5.86
N LEU A 87 16.44 12.49 4.72
CA LEU A 87 15.94 13.72 4.10
C LEU A 87 14.56 14.09 4.66
N TYR A 88 14.42 15.34 5.09
CA TYR A 88 13.22 15.93 5.66
C TYR A 88 12.71 17.07 4.78
N ILE A 89 11.41 17.33 4.87
CA ILE A 89 10.74 18.45 4.22
C ILE A 89 9.85 19.17 5.25
N THR A 90 9.97 20.49 5.31
CA THR A 90 9.12 21.36 6.15
C THR A 90 8.61 22.54 5.34
N ASN A 91 7.46 23.10 5.72
CA ASN A 91 6.96 24.33 5.09
C ASN A 91 7.89 25.52 5.42
N ALA A 92 8.16 26.38 4.43
CA ALA A 92 8.95 27.59 4.62
C ALA A 92 8.08 28.86 4.54
N ALA A 93 7.38 29.02 3.42
CA ALA A 93 6.43 30.10 3.14
C ALA A 93 5.45 29.64 2.05
N LEU A 94 4.48 30.48 1.70
CA LEU A 94 3.56 30.22 0.58
C LEU A 94 4.34 29.97 -0.71
N GLY A 95 4.22 28.75 -1.25
CA GLY A 95 4.94 28.33 -2.46
C GLY A 95 6.40 27.92 -2.24
N TRP A 96 6.86 27.74 -1.00
CA TRP A 96 8.24 27.38 -0.68
C TRP A 96 8.31 26.26 0.38
N ALA A 97 9.27 25.36 0.22
CA ALA A 97 9.57 24.30 1.19
C ALA A 97 11.05 24.34 1.56
N THR A 98 11.35 24.02 2.82
CA THR A 98 12.72 23.76 3.28
C THR A 98 12.98 22.27 3.20
N LEU A 99 14.03 21.89 2.49
CA LEU A 99 14.61 20.56 2.50
C LEU A 99 15.83 20.56 3.38
N TRP A 100 16.00 19.54 4.21
CA TRP A 100 17.14 19.41 5.10
C TRP A 100 17.39 17.96 5.44
N TRP A 101 18.60 17.61 5.83
CA TRP A 101 18.94 16.24 6.19
C TRP A 101 19.82 16.14 7.42
N THR A 102 19.74 15.00 8.10
CA THR A 102 20.58 14.70 9.27
C THR A 102 20.99 13.21 9.28
N PRO A 103 22.23 12.86 9.70
CA PRO A 103 23.31 13.76 10.15
C PRO A 103 23.85 14.67 9.03
N ALA A 104 24.33 15.86 9.42
CA ALA A 104 24.81 16.90 8.48
C ALA A 104 26.33 16.90 8.24
N THR A 105 27.09 16.08 8.98
CA THR A 105 28.57 16.04 8.94
C THR A 105 29.07 14.82 8.16
N ASP A 106 30.12 15.01 7.35
CA ASP A 106 30.86 13.99 6.58
C ASP A 106 30.09 13.21 5.52
N THR A 107 28.93 13.73 5.13
CA THR A 107 28.07 13.10 4.15
C THR A 107 28.40 13.72 2.80
N ASN A 108 29.17 13.04 1.94
CA ASN A 108 29.39 13.38 0.51
C ASN A 108 28.07 13.32 -0.30
N TRP A 109 26.97 13.80 0.27
CA TRP A 109 25.62 13.71 -0.22
C TRP A 109 25.19 15.08 -0.73
N VAL A 110 24.68 15.10 -1.94
CA VAL A 110 24.15 16.28 -2.62
C VAL A 110 22.67 16.08 -2.90
N LEU A 111 21.95 17.18 -3.07
CA LEU A 111 20.58 17.14 -3.52
C LEU A 111 20.54 16.86 -5.04
N HIS A 112 19.82 15.81 -5.43
CA HIS A 112 19.47 15.52 -6.82
C HIS A 112 18.01 15.89 -7.06
N GLU A 113 17.72 16.45 -8.23
CA GLU A 113 16.36 16.83 -8.63
C GLU A 113 15.93 16.23 -9.97
N ARG A 114 14.61 16.11 -10.17
CA ARG A 114 13.98 15.64 -11.41
C ARG A 114 12.54 16.17 -11.53
N LEU A 115 12.03 16.27 -12.77
CA LEU A 115 10.67 16.79 -13.07
C LEU A 115 9.57 15.71 -13.16
N SER A 116 9.94 14.43 -13.06
CA SER A 116 9.01 13.29 -13.14
C SER A 116 9.45 12.21 -12.17
N LEU A 117 8.51 11.45 -11.62
CA LEU A 117 8.82 10.31 -10.74
C LEU A 117 9.20 9.05 -11.55
N THR A 118 8.74 8.94 -12.79
CA THR A 118 8.84 7.71 -13.60
C THR A 118 9.73 7.83 -14.82
N SER A 119 10.04 9.06 -15.27
CA SER A 119 10.79 9.32 -16.50
C SER A 119 11.88 10.38 -16.30
N GLY A 120 12.88 10.38 -17.18
CA GLY A 120 13.99 11.33 -17.15
C GLY A 120 15.14 10.94 -16.22
N ALA A 121 16.30 11.55 -16.46
CA ALA A 121 17.49 11.40 -15.64
C ALA A 121 17.43 12.31 -14.40
N TRP A 122 18.01 11.83 -13.30
CA TRP A 122 18.29 12.69 -12.15
C TRP A 122 19.48 13.59 -12.46
N SER A 123 19.43 14.85 -12.04
CA SER A 123 20.55 15.79 -12.14
C SER A 123 20.88 16.42 -10.79
N ASN A 124 22.10 16.90 -10.62
CA ASN A 124 22.47 17.70 -9.46
C ASN A 124 21.57 18.93 -9.35
N SER A 125 21.01 19.16 -8.16
CA SER A 125 20.33 20.41 -7.84
C SER A 125 21.36 21.54 -7.73
N PRO A 126 21.02 22.78 -8.12
CA PRO A 126 21.91 23.93 -7.95
C PRO A 126 22.39 24.18 -6.52
N SER A 127 21.69 23.64 -5.50
CA SER A 127 22.09 23.76 -4.09
C SER A 127 23.32 22.92 -3.73
N GLY A 128 23.66 21.89 -4.52
CA GLY A 128 24.72 20.94 -4.19
C GLY A 128 24.54 20.30 -2.82
N ALA A 129 25.55 20.40 -1.97
CA ALA A 129 25.57 19.89 -0.60
C ALA A 129 24.99 20.86 0.45
N THR A 130 24.40 22.00 0.04
CA THR A 130 23.85 23.00 0.97
C THR A 130 22.69 22.41 1.77
N ASN A 131 22.78 22.48 3.09
CA ASN A 131 21.81 21.94 4.05
C ASN A 131 21.68 22.88 5.26
N PRO A 132 20.50 23.45 5.55
CA PRO A 132 19.23 23.31 4.84
C PRO A 132 19.18 24.11 3.52
N VAL A 133 18.22 23.78 2.65
CA VAL A 133 17.95 24.51 1.39
C VAL A 133 16.47 24.83 1.25
N ILE A 134 16.15 26.04 0.78
CA ILE A 134 14.78 26.46 0.45
C ILE A 134 14.57 26.28 -1.06
N VAL A 135 13.51 25.55 -1.44
CA VAL A 135 13.15 25.28 -2.83
C VAL A 135 11.70 25.71 -3.13
N PRO A 136 11.38 26.06 -4.39
CA PRO A 136 10.01 26.29 -4.80
C PRO A 136 9.17 25.02 -4.61
N ALA A 137 7.99 25.19 -4.01
CA ALA A 137 6.94 24.18 -3.85
C ALA A 137 5.74 24.53 -4.75
N THR A 138 6.03 24.86 -6.01
CA THR A 138 5.08 25.26 -7.04
C THR A 138 5.14 24.31 -8.24
N LEU A 139 4.30 24.53 -9.25
CA LEU A 139 4.37 23.81 -10.52
C LEU A 139 5.50 24.37 -11.42
N PRO A 140 6.16 23.51 -12.23
CA PRO A 140 5.98 22.06 -12.30
C PRO A 140 6.56 21.35 -11.07
N THR A 141 5.91 20.24 -10.66
CA THR A 141 6.36 19.44 -9.52
C THR A 141 7.80 18.98 -9.70
N LYS A 142 8.64 19.23 -8.69
CA LYS A 142 10.01 18.70 -8.61
C LYS A 142 10.08 17.58 -7.57
N PHE A 143 10.86 16.56 -7.90
CA PHE A 143 11.17 15.43 -7.04
C PHE A 143 12.62 15.54 -6.60
N TYR A 144 12.89 15.27 -5.33
CA TYR A 144 14.21 15.40 -4.72
C TYR A 144 14.65 14.09 -4.07
N ARG A 145 15.95 13.83 -4.09
CA ARG A 145 16.60 12.76 -3.32
C ARG A 145 17.99 13.19 -2.89
N LEU A 146 18.53 12.53 -1.88
CA LEU A 146 19.96 12.57 -1.60
C LEU A 146 20.69 11.63 -2.56
N PHE A 147 21.85 12.07 -3.03
CA PHE A 147 22.75 11.28 -3.86
C PHE A 147 24.18 11.45 -3.39
N GLN A 148 24.91 10.34 -3.24
CA GLN A 148 26.35 10.37 -3.02
C GLN A 148 27.03 10.18 -4.38
N PRO A 149 27.79 11.17 -4.89
CA PRO A 149 28.52 11.06 -6.15
C PRO A 149 29.57 9.94 -6.16
#